data_AF-A0A3C0DVF0-F1
#
_entry.id   AF-A0A3C0DVF0-F1
#
_cell.length_a   1.000
_cell.length_b   1.000
_cell.length_c   1.000
_cell.angle_alpha   90.00
_cell.angle_beta   90.00
_cell.angle_gamma   90.00
#
_symmetry.space_group_name_H-M   'P 1'
#
loop_
_entity.id
_entity.type
_entity.pdbx_description
1 polymer ?
#
loop_
_entity_poly.entity_id
_entity_poly.type
_entity_poly.pdbx_seq_one_letter_code
_entity_poly.pdbx_strand_id
1 'polypeptide(L)'
;FAIAFGAFAIIGVGTSELIYYPYWCLEKGYAKNTGKNDKTIGWLERALGWLNVMRWDAWVSCVIYTGATVAFYLLGAATLARSGKEITNDDVITNLSAMYEGAFGEFGKTIFSVGCFCVLFSTVFAATAANARLFADAASVFKFKKYQKEHERHYMVKIGAVVLLVLAFIIYASFGKPVSLVFMGAFAQGALLPFLALAAIYFLYTRIDRKLHPSKVWKVFLTLSAICMALIGAYGAFNAVKGTFLSKEEKAPANVEAPVSTNSEPEVVEQLND
;
A
#
# COMPACT_ATOMS: atom_id res chain seq x y z
N PHE A 1 8.39 -10.62 10.72
CA PHE A 1 8.59 -10.37 9.27
C PHE A 1 7.42 -9.59 8.66
N ALA A 2 6.18 -10.07 8.71
CA ALA A 2 5.03 -9.42 8.06
C ALA A 2 4.83 -7.93 8.46
N ILE A 3 4.97 -7.61 9.75
CA ILE A 3 4.87 -6.23 10.25
C ILE A 3 5.98 -5.35 9.68
N ALA A 4 7.23 -5.83 9.67
CA ALA A 4 8.37 -5.10 9.12
C ALA A 4 8.26 -4.90 7.60
N PHE A 5 7.74 -5.90 6.88
CA PHE A 5 7.48 -5.80 5.44
C PHE A 5 6.34 -4.82 5.13
N GLY A 6 5.23 -4.89 5.89
CA GLY A 6 4.13 -3.94 5.77
C GLY A 6 4.56 -2.51 6.10
N ALA A 7 5.38 -2.34 7.13
CA ALA A 7 5.99 -1.05 7.47
C ALA A 7 6.89 -0.55 6.33
N PHE A 8 7.77 -1.39 5.77
CA PHE A 8 8.57 -1.04 4.60
C PHE A 8 7.72 -0.63 3.39
N ALA A 9 6.58 -1.28 3.18
CA ALA A 9 5.71 -1.01 2.05
C ALA A 9 4.89 0.29 2.16
N ILE A 10 4.56 0.73 3.39
CA ILE A 10 3.81 1.97 3.63
C ILE A 10 4.72 3.16 3.94
N ILE A 11 5.90 2.94 4.55
CA ILE A 11 6.78 4.04 4.96
C ILE A 11 7.52 4.60 3.74
N GLY A 12 7.35 5.90 3.50
CA GLY A 12 8.01 6.63 2.43
C GLY A 12 7.16 6.75 1.16
N VAL A 13 7.81 6.72 -0.01
CA VAL A 13 7.12 6.76 -1.30
C VAL A 13 6.71 5.35 -1.68
N GLY A 14 5.43 5.04 -1.47
CA GLY A 14 4.84 3.74 -1.77
C GLY A 14 4.58 3.51 -3.25
N THR A 15 4.08 2.32 -3.56
CA THR A 15 3.76 1.92 -4.94
C THR A 15 2.69 2.80 -5.56
N SER A 16 1.69 3.17 -4.76
CA SER A 16 0.57 4.00 -5.20
C SER A 16 1.06 5.36 -5.66
N GLU A 17 1.95 6.00 -4.92
CA GLU A 17 2.50 7.31 -5.22
C GLU A 17 3.30 7.30 -6.52
N LEU A 18 4.12 6.26 -6.73
CA LEU A 18 4.89 6.07 -7.96
C LEU A 18 3.99 5.92 -9.20
N ILE A 19 2.80 5.34 -9.03
CA ILE A 19 1.82 5.17 -10.10
C ILE A 19 0.99 6.45 -10.29
N TYR A 20 0.57 7.11 -9.22
CA TYR A 20 -0.31 8.28 -9.26
C TYR A 20 0.40 9.54 -9.72
N TYR A 21 1.68 9.71 -9.34
CA TYR A 21 2.44 10.91 -9.63
C TYR A 21 2.47 11.27 -11.13
N PRO A 22 2.78 10.35 -12.06
CA PRO A 22 2.69 10.62 -13.49
C PRO A 22 1.31 11.10 -13.97
N TYR A 23 0.21 10.57 -13.41
CA TYR A 23 -1.15 11.01 -13.77
C TYR A 23 -1.36 12.50 -13.45
N TRP A 24 -0.94 12.92 -12.26
CA TRP A 24 -1.06 14.32 -11.86
C TRP A 24 -0.20 15.24 -12.71
N CYS A 25 1.04 14.84 -13.01
CA CYS A 25 1.93 15.60 -13.88
C CYS A 25 1.36 15.77 -15.30
N LEU A 26 0.75 14.73 -15.85
CA LEU A 26 0.15 14.76 -17.19
C LEU A 26 -1.12 15.60 -17.24
N GLU A 27 -2.05 15.40 -16.30
CA GLU A 27 -3.36 16.05 -16.32
C GLU A 27 -3.32 17.53 -15.95
N LYS A 28 -2.44 17.91 -15.00
CA LYS A 28 -2.19 19.32 -14.70
C LYS A 28 -1.35 20.00 -15.78
N GLY A 29 -0.81 19.23 -16.73
CA GLY A 29 -0.01 19.76 -17.82
C GLY A 29 1.32 20.32 -17.35
N TYR A 30 1.88 19.84 -16.24
CA TYR A 30 3.17 20.32 -15.74
C TYR A 30 4.30 20.07 -16.75
N ALA A 31 4.22 18.99 -17.53
CA ALA A 31 5.15 18.68 -18.61
C ALA A 31 4.79 19.35 -19.97
N LYS A 32 3.72 20.17 -20.04
CA LYS A 32 3.22 20.73 -21.31
C LYS A 32 4.28 21.57 -22.04
N ASN A 33 5.12 22.27 -21.29
CA ASN A 33 6.19 23.12 -21.82
C ASN A 33 7.35 22.33 -22.45
N THR A 34 7.46 21.03 -22.21
CA THR A 34 8.46 20.18 -22.89
C THR A 34 8.15 20.06 -24.39
N GLY A 35 6.86 20.00 -24.75
CA GLY A 35 6.40 19.85 -26.13
C GLY A 35 6.62 18.45 -26.71
N LYS A 36 6.15 18.24 -27.94
CA LYS A 36 6.38 16.98 -28.68
C LYS A 36 7.86 16.83 -29.02
N ASN A 37 8.34 15.59 -29.01
CA ASN A 37 9.71 15.29 -29.42
C ASN A 37 9.89 15.57 -30.92
N ASP A 38 10.41 16.76 -31.22
CA ASP A 38 10.74 17.24 -32.57
C ASP A 38 12.20 16.92 -32.97
N LYS A 39 12.92 16.15 -32.14
CA LYS A 39 14.34 15.78 -32.28
C LYS A 39 15.31 16.99 -32.34
N THR A 40 14.86 18.19 -31.97
CA THR A 40 15.70 19.38 -31.92
C THR A 40 16.51 19.44 -30.62
N ILE A 41 17.60 20.22 -30.63
CA ILE A 41 18.36 20.53 -29.41
C ILE A 41 17.47 21.28 -28.39
N GLY A 42 16.63 22.19 -28.87
CA GLY A 42 15.72 22.96 -28.01
C GLY A 42 14.71 22.08 -27.27
N TRP A 43 14.21 21.00 -27.88
CA TRP A 43 13.37 20.03 -27.16
C TRP A 43 14.15 19.29 -26.08
N LEU A 44 15.39 18.88 -26.38
CA LEU A 44 16.23 18.17 -25.42
C LEU A 44 16.50 19.02 -24.18
N GLU A 45 16.81 20.30 -24.35
CA GLU A 45 17.01 21.24 -23.24
C GLU A 45 15.74 21.41 -22.39
N ARG A 46 14.56 21.55 -23.02
CA ARG A 46 13.29 21.64 -22.29
C ARG A 46 12.96 20.33 -21.54
N ALA A 47 13.25 19.18 -22.14
CA ALA A 47 13.06 17.88 -21.51
C ALA A 47 13.99 17.68 -20.31
N LEU A 48 15.26 18.05 -20.44
CA LEU A 48 16.24 18.01 -19.34
C LEU A 48 15.88 19.00 -18.22
N GLY A 49 15.41 20.19 -18.58
CA GLY A 49 14.90 21.18 -17.62
C GLY A 49 13.73 20.62 -16.81
N TRP A 50 12.76 19.99 -17.48
CA TRP A 50 11.64 19.33 -16.81
C TRP A 50 12.08 18.16 -15.91
N LEU A 51 13.01 17.31 -16.37
CA LEU A 51 13.61 16.25 -15.54
C LEU A 51 14.31 16.81 -14.30
N ASN A 52 14.94 17.98 -14.39
CA ASN A 52 15.58 18.62 -13.25
C ASN A 52 14.56 19.12 -12.23
N VAL A 53 13.42 19.68 -12.67
CA VAL A 53 12.31 20.06 -11.78
C VAL A 53 11.77 18.84 -11.05
N MET A 54 11.48 17.74 -11.76
CA MET A 54 11.01 16.50 -11.13
C MET A 54 12.02 15.93 -10.13
N ARG A 55 13.33 16.05 -10.41
CA ARG A 55 14.36 15.59 -9.48
C ARG A 55 14.40 16.40 -8.20
N TRP A 56 14.24 17.73 -8.30
CA TRP A 56 14.14 18.59 -7.11
C TRP A 56 12.88 18.30 -6.32
N ASP A 57 11.74 18.15 -6.99
CA ASP A 57 10.47 17.78 -6.36
C ASP A 57 10.57 16.45 -5.58
N ALA A 58 11.18 15.43 -6.19
CA ALA A 58 11.42 14.15 -5.55
C ALA A 58 12.36 14.25 -4.33
N TRP A 59 13.43 15.06 -4.41
CA TRP A 59 14.35 15.24 -3.28
C TRP A 59 13.72 16.00 -2.12
N VAL A 60 13.01 17.11 -2.40
CA VAL A 60 12.29 17.88 -1.39
C VAL A 60 11.24 17.01 -0.73
N SER A 61 10.47 16.26 -1.52
CA SER A 61 9.48 15.30 -1.01
C SER A 61 10.15 14.25 -0.13
N CYS A 62 11.27 13.65 -0.56
CA CYS A 62 12.01 12.66 0.22
C CYS A 62 12.43 13.21 1.60
N VAL A 63 12.94 14.43 1.66
CA VAL A 63 13.34 15.09 2.92
C VAL A 63 12.14 15.31 3.84
N ILE A 64 11.03 15.83 3.31
CA ILE A 64 9.81 16.10 4.09
C ILE A 64 9.22 14.79 4.60
N TYR A 65 9.04 13.78 3.75
CA TYR A 65 8.48 12.49 4.12
C TYR A 65 9.35 11.77 5.15
N THR A 66 10.66 11.75 4.95
CA THR A 66 11.59 11.13 5.89
C THR A 66 11.58 11.86 7.23
N GLY A 67 11.65 13.19 7.22
CA GLY A 67 11.60 14.01 8.44
C GLY A 67 10.31 13.80 9.23
N ALA A 68 9.16 13.83 8.56
CA ALA A 68 7.86 13.56 9.18
C ALA A 68 7.80 12.13 9.75
N THR A 69 8.25 11.13 8.98
CA THR A 69 8.30 9.73 9.43
C THR A 69 9.13 9.59 10.70
N VAL A 70 10.33 10.16 10.74
CA VAL A 70 11.20 10.12 11.91
C VAL A 70 10.54 10.80 13.11
N ALA A 71 9.93 11.97 12.91
CA ALA A 71 9.23 12.69 13.97
C ALA A 71 8.08 11.88 14.58
N PHE A 72 7.21 11.30 13.73
CA PHE A 72 6.10 10.46 14.20
C PHE A 72 6.59 9.15 14.83
N TYR A 73 7.65 8.54 14.29
CA TYR A 73 8.26 7.36 14.89
C TYR A 73 8.78 7.65 16.30
N LEU A 74 9.50 8.77 16.49
CA LEU A 74 10.00 9.18 17.80
C LEU A 74 8.86 9.50 18.77
N LEU A 75 7.82 10.19 18.30
CA LEU A 75 6.62 10.46 19.10
C LEU A 75 5.95 9.16 19.56
N GLY A 76 5.76 8.21 18.64
CA GLY A 76 5.26 6.88 18.91
C GLY A 76 6.11 6.13 19.93
N ALA A 77 7.42 6.04 19.68
CA ALA A 77 8.35 5.34 20.56
C ALA A 77 8.39 5.95 21.97
N ALA A 78 8.44 7.28 22.10
CA ALA A 78 8.54 7.95 23.39
C ALA A 78 7.27 7.81 24.25
N THR A 79 6.09 7.76 23.62
CA THR A 79 4.81 7.72 24.34
C THR A 79 4.30 6.29 24.53
N LEU A 80 4.32 5.46 23.49
CA LEU A 80 3.82 4.08 23.58
C LEU A 80 4.75 3.17 24.36
N ALA A 81 6.07 3.28 24.20
CA ALA A 81 7.00 2.40 24.90
C ALA A 81 6.88 2.52 26.42
N ARG A 82 6.52 3.71 26.93
CA ARG A 82 6.26 3.94 28.35
C ARG A 82 4.94 3.36 28.83
N SER A 83 3.96 3.23 27.94
CA SER A 83 2.60 2.79 28.27
C SER A 83 2.41 1.28 28.27
N GLY A 84 3.29 0.52 27.60
CA GLY A 84 3.23 -0.95 27.51
C GLY A 84 1.97 -1.51 26.83
N LYS A 85 1.12 -0.66 26.24
CA LYS A 85 -0.12 -1.05 25.58
C LYS A 85 0.13 -1.41 24.11
N GLU A 86 -0.37 -2.57 23.70
CA GLU A 86 -0.49 -2.91 22.29
C GLU A 86 -1.65 -2.12 21.67
N ILE A 87 -1.45 -1.54 20.47
CA ILE A 87 -2.55 -0.92 19.72
C ILE A 87 -3.38 -2.02 19.06
N THR A 88 -4.61 -2.20 19.53
CA THR A 88 -5.64 -3.07 18.97
C THR A 88 -6.54 -2.32 17.97
N ASN A 89 -7.27 -3.05 17.11
CA ASN A 89 -8.10 -2.47 16.05
C ASN A 89 -9.13 -1.43 16.55
N ASP A 90 -9.69 -1.64 17.73
CA ASP A 90 -10.79 -0.83 18.26
C ASP A 90 -10.29 0.44 18.98
N ASP A 91 -9.06 0.41 19.49
CA ASP A 91 -8.52 1.45 20.35
C ASP A 91 -7.55 2.40 19.65
N VAL A 92 -7.36 2.29 18.32
CA VAL A 92 -6.36 3.11 17.60
C VAL A 92 -6.58 4.60 17.78
N ILE A 93 -7.80 5.08 17.59
CA ILE A 93 -8.12 6.51 17.69
C ILE A 93 -7.96 6.97 19.15
N THR A 94 -8.48 6.20 20.10
CA THR A 94 -8.38 6.48 21.53
C THR A 94 -6.94 6.57 21.99
N ASN A 95 -6.12 5.57 21.65
CA ASN A 95 -4.70 5.51 22.02
C ASN A 95 -3.89 6.62 21.36
N LEU A 96 -4.09 6.88 20.06
CA LEU A 96 -3.40 7.98 19.38
C LEU A 96 -3.79 9.33 19.98
N SER A 97 -5.08 9.56 20.24
CA SER A 97 -5.56 10.82 20.81
C SER A 97 -5.03 11.07 22.24
N ALA A 98 -4.91 10.01 23.06
CA ALA A 98 -4.36 10.07 24.40
C ALA A 98 -2.88 10.45 24.42
N MET A 99 -2.10 10.10 23.38
CA MET A 99 -0.70 10.53 23.26
C MET A 99 -0.59 12.05 23.14
N TYR A 100 -1.45 12.66 22.33
CA TYR A 100 -1.47 14.12 22.14
C TYR A 100 -2.06 14.84 23.34
N GLU A 101 -3.07 14.24 23.98
CA GLU A 101 -3.63 14.76 25.24
C GLU A 101 -2.57 14.80 26.34
N GLY A 102 -1.76 13.73 26.49
CA GLY A 102 -0.68 13.70 27.48
C GLY A 102 0.43 14.74 27.23
N ALA A 103 0.67 15.13 25.98
CA ALA A 103 1.72 16.09 25.61
C ALA A 103 1.24 17.55 25.61
N PHE A 104 0.00 17.81 25.20
CA PHE A 104 -0.53 19.15 24.92
C PHE A 104 -1.87 19.46 25.61
N GLY A 105 -2.34 18.58 26.50
CA GLY A 105 -3.63 18.71 27.18
C GLY A 105 -4.84 18.51 26.26
N GLU A 106 -6.02 18.91 26.75
CA GLU A 106 -7.29 18.75 26.03
C GLU A 106 -7.32 19.47 24.66
N PHE A 107 -6.62 20.61 24.56
CA PHE A 107 -6.49 21.35 23.31
C PHE A 107 -5.74 20.53 22.23
N GLY A 108 -4.73 19.76 22.63
CA GLY A 108 -3.98 18.88 21.75
C GLY A 108 -4.84 17.79 21.11
N LYS A 109 -5.74 17.18 21.89
CA LYS A 109 -6.69 16.18 21.40
C LYS A 109 -7.62 16.73 20.32
N THR A 110 -8.10 17.95 20.51
CA THR A 110 -9.01 18.62 19.55
C THR A 110 -8.29 18.93 18.24
N ILE A 111 -7.09 19.53 18.31
CA ILE A 111 -6.26 19.79 17.12
C ILE A 111 -5.93 18.49 16.39
N PHE A 112 -5.53 17.45 17.13
CA PHE A 112 -5.23 16.14 16.55
C PHE A 112 -6.44 15.56 15.82
N SER A 113 -7.63 15.62 16.43
CA SER A 113 -8.86 15.05 15.84
C SER A 113 -9.25 15.77 14.55
N VAL A 114 -9.21 17.11 14.55
CA VAL A 114 -9.49 17.92 13.35
C VAL A 114 -8.43 17.68 12.27
N GLY A 115 -7.16 17.64 12.66
CA GLY A 115 -6.06 17.35 11.74
C GLY A 115 -6.18 15.95 11.12
N CYS A 116 -6.48 14.94 11.93
CA CYS A 116 -6.71 13.57 11.49
C CYS A 116 -7.87 13.50 10.48
N PHE A 117 -8.99 14.16 10.76
CA PHE A 117 -10.11 14.26 9.81
C PHE A 117 -9.67 14.89 8.47
N CYS A 118 -8.99 16.04 8.50
CA CYS A 118 -8.53 16.72 7.29
C CYS A 118 -7.56 15.85 6.46
N VAL A 119 -6.60 15.19 7.11
CA VAL A 119 -5.61 14.33 6.45
C VAL A 119 -6.27 13.06 5.89
N LEU A 120 -7.14 12.40 6.66
CA LEU A 120 -7.84 11.20 6.18
C LEU A 120 -8.80 11.53 5.03
N PHE A 121 -9.56 12.62 5.13
CA PHE A 121 -10.46 13.06 4.08
C PHE A 121 -9.70 13.37 2.78
N SER A 122 -8.63 14.15 2.86
CA SER A 122 -7.80 14.47 1.68
C SER A 122 -7.17 13.23 1.06
N THR A 123 -6.77 12.26 1.87
CA THR A 123 -6.22 10.97 1.41
C THR A 123 -7.29 10.16 0.67
N VAL A 124 -8.48 9.99 1.23
CA VAL A 124 -9.60 9.28 0.57
C VAL A 124 -9.93 9.96 -0.76
N PHE A 125 -10.01 11.28 -0.77
CA PHE A 125 -10.32 12.05 -1.98
C PHE A 125 -9.25 11.87 -3.06
N ALA A 126 -7.97 12.09 -2.73
CA ALA A 126 -6.86 11.99 -3.67
C ALA A 126 -6.66 10.54 -4.18
N ALA A 127 -6.70 9.55 -3.29
CA ALA A 127 -6.55 8.15 -3.64
C ALA A 127 -7.71 7.64 -4.51
N THR A 128 -8.95 8.01 -4.19
CA THR A 128 -10.11 7.66 -5.02
C THR A 128 -9.96 8.24 -6.41
N ALA A 129 -9.59 9.51 -6.51
CA ALA A 129 -9.42 10.18 -7.79
C ALA A 129 -8.31 9.51 -8.62
N ALA A 130 -7.18 9.15 -8.02
CA ALA A 130 -6.08 8.50 -8.73
C ALA A 130 -6.42 7.05 -9.14
N ASN A 131 -7.01 6.26 -8.24
CA ASN A 131 -7.43 4.89 -8.55
C ASN A 131 -8.54 4.85 -9.60
N ALA A 132 -9.44 5.83 -9.63
CA ALA A 132 -10.46 5.92 -10.66
C ALA A 132 -9.86 6.14 -12.07
N ARG A 133 -8.73 6.87 -12.17
CA ARG A 133 -7.98 7.02 -13.43
C ARG A 133 -7.32 5.72 -13.85
N LEU A 134 -6.68 5.04 -12.91
CA LEU A 134 -6.13 3.70 -13.16
C LEU A 134 -7.21 2.72 -13.59
N PHE A 135 -8.37 2.75 -12.96
CA PHE A 135 -9.50 1.91 -13.31
C PHE A 135 -9.98 2.19 -14.75
N ALA A 136 -10.13 3.47 -15.11
CA ALA A 136 -10.51 3.87 -16.46
C ALA A 136 -9.50 3.38 -17.50
N ASP A 137 -8.20 3.53 -17.24
CA ASP A 137 -7.15 3.10 -18.17
C ASP A 137 -7.04 1.57 -18.23
N ALA A 138 -7.16 0.87 -17.09
CA ALA A 138 -7.20 -0.58 -17.02
C ALA A 138 -8.34 -1.16 -17.88
N ALA A 139 -9.53 -0.55 -17.84
CA ALA A 139 -10.65 -0.95 -18.68
C ALA A 139 -10.31 -0.86 -20.20
N SER A 140 -9.45 0.08 -20.59
CA SER A 140 -8.95 0.18 -21.97
C SER A 140 -7.84 -0.83 -22.27
N VAL A 141 -6.90 -1.03 -21.35
CA VAL A 141 -5.79 -2.00 -21.50
C VAL A 141 -6.31 -3.43 -21.62
N PHE A 142 -7.29 -3.82 -20.81
CA PHE A 142 -7.96 -5.12 -20.88
C PHE A 142 -8.99 -5.22 -22.03
N LYS A 143 -9.12 -4.18 -22.87
CA LYS A 143 -10.04 -4.11 -24.01
C LYS A 143 -11.54 -4.20 -23.65
N PHE A 144 -11.92 -3.96 -22.40
CA PHE A 144 -13.33 -3.87 -21.99
C PHE A 144 -14.02 -2.63 -22.57
N LYS A 145 -13.29 -1.52 -22.71
CA LYS A 145 -13.83 -0.28 -23.29
C LYS A 145 -12.73 0.49 -24.02
N LYS A 146 -12.93 0.80 -25.30
CA LYS A 146 -12.06 1.74 -26.03
C LYS A 146 -12.65 3.13 -25.96
N TYR A 147 -11.85 4.10 -25.56
CA TYR A 147 -12.25 5.51 -25.55
C TYR A 147 -11.97 6.13 -26.92
N GLN A 148 -13.00 6.67 -27.56
CA GLN A 148 -12.84 7.43 -28.80
C GLN A 148 -12.70 8.93 -28.51
N LYS A 149 -13.26 9.39 -27.39
CA LYS A 149 -13.27 10.80 -26.96
C LYS A 149 -12.87 10.92 -25.50
N GLU A 150 -12.20 12.03 -25.16
CA GLU A 150 -11.78 12.32 -23.78
C GLU A 150 -12.97 12.36 -22.80
N HIS A 151 -14.15 12.80 -23.27
CA HIS A 151 -15.38 12.81 -22.47
C HIS A 151 -15.79 11.40 -21.98
N GLU A 152 -15.60 10.37 -22.80
CA GLU A 152 -15.95 8.99 -22.44
C GLU A 152 -15.03 8.43 -21.35
N ARG A 153 -13.75 8.82 -21.40
CA ARG A 153 -12.76 8.50 -20.37
C ARG A 153 -13.10 9.22 -19.07
N HIS A 154 -13.38 10.53 -19.11
CA HIS A 154 -13.81 11.27 -17.93
C HIS A 154 -15.07 10.70 -17.28
N TYR A 155 -16.03 10.24 -18.07
CA TYR A 155 -17.22 9.57 -17.55
C TYR A 155 -16.88 8.26 -16.83
N MET A 156 -15.97 7.44 -17.37
CA MET A 156 -15.50 6.24 -16.68
C MET A 156 -14.74 6.54 -15.39
N VAL A 157 -13.99 7.63 -15.33
CA VAL A 157 -13.35 8.07 -14.08
C VAL A 157 -14.41 8.42 -13.03
N LYS A 158 -15.50 9.11 -13.40
CA LYS A 158 -16.61 9.40 -12.46
C LYS A 158 -17.26 8.11 -11.94
N ILE A 159 -17.55 7.15 -12.82
CA ILE A 159 -18.07 5.84 -12.43
C ILE A 159 -17.08 5.14 -11.50
N GLY A 160 -15.80 5.09 -11.88
CA GLY A 160 -14.74 4.47 -11.10
C GLY A 160 -14.64 5.05 -9.70
N ALA A 161 -14.77 6.37 -9.54
CA ALA A 161 -14.75 7.02 -8.23
C ALA A 161 -15.91 6.53 -7.33
N VAL A 162 -17.13 6.45 -7.87
CA VAL A 162 -18.31 5.96 -7.12
C VAL A 162 -18.14 4.48 -6.78
N VAL A 163 -17.77 3.66 -7.77
CA VAL A 163 -17.60 2.21 -7.60
C VAL A 163 -16.52 1.91 -6.55
N LEU A 164 -15.38 2.59 -6.60
CA LEU A 164 -14.29 2.39 -5.65
C LEU A 164 -14.67 2.81 -4.23
N LEU A 165 -15.41 3.92 -4.06
CA LEU A 165 -15.90 4.34 -2.74
C LEU A 165 -16.92 3.36 -2.16
N VAL A 166 -17.88 2.92 -2.98
CA VAL A 166 -18.88 1.92 -2.57
C VAL A 166 -18.18 0.60 -2.21
N LEU A 167 -17.21 0.17 -3.01
CA LEU A 167 -16.43 -1.03 -2.73
C LEU A 167 -15.64 -0.90 -1.42
N ALA A 168 -14.97 0.24 -1.20
CA ALA A 168 -14.24 0.49 0.05
C ALA A 168 -15.17 0.47 1.26
N PHE A 169 -16.36 1.06 1.14
CA PHE A 169 -17.39 1.01 2.19
C PHE A 169 -17.85 -0.43 2.48
N ILE A 170 -18.16 -1.21 1.44
CA ILE A 170 -18.60 -2.62 1.59
C ILE A 170 -17.50 -3.46 2.25
N ILE A 171 -16.24 -3.29 1.83
CA ILE A 171 -15.10 -4.00 2.43
C ILE A 171 -15.00 -3.63 3.91
N TYR A 172 -15.05 -2.34 4.24
CA TYR A 172 -14.98 -1.91 5.64
C TYR A 172 -16.15 -2.46 6.47
N ALA A 173 -17.38 -2.33 5.98
CA ALA A 173 -18.59 -2.80 6.64
C ALA A 173 -18.61 -4.32 6.87
N SER A 174 -17.99 -5.09 5.98
CA SER A 174 -17.94 -6.56 6.09
C SER A 174 -16.84 -7.06 7.04
N PHE A 175 -15.70 -6.37 7.12
CA PHE A 175 -14.53 -6.84 7.89
C PHE A 175 -14.37 -6.17 9.26
N GLY A 176 -14.77 -4.89 9.42
CA GLY A 176 -14.78 -4.17 10.69
C GLY A 176 -13.42 -3.94 11.37
N LYS A 177 -12.28 -4.29 10.73
CA LYS A 177 -10.94 -4.26 11.34
C LYS A 177 -10.00 -3.30 10.58
N PRO A 178 -9.96 -2.00 10.93
CA PRO A 178 -9.26 -0.99 10.16
C PRO A 178 -7.74 -1.23 10.10
N VAL A 179 -7.11 -1.61 11.21
CA VAL A 179 -5.65 -1.85 11.26
C VAL A 179 -5.28 -3.04 10.38
N SER A 180 -6.07 -4.12 10.45
CA SER A 180 -5.86 -5.29 9.60
C SER A 180 -6.02 -4.97 8.10
N LEU A 181 -7.02 -4.17 7.73
CA LEU A 181 -7.21 -3.72 6.34
C LEU A 181 -6.03 -2.88 5.84
N VAL A 182 -5.50 -1.98 6.68
CA VAL A 182 -4.30 -1.19 6.35
C VAL A 182 -3.09 -2.09 6.13
N PHE A 183 -2.83 -3.06 7.02
CA PHE A 183 -1.70 -4.00 6.84
C PHE A 183 -1.86 -4.90 5.61
N MET A 184 -3.08 -5.31 5.27
CA MET A 184 -3.33 -6.08 4.05
C MET A 184 -3.07 -5.24 2.80
N GLY A 185 -3.53 -3.99 2.79
CA GLY A 185 -3.21 -3.02 1.73
C GLY A 185 -1.71 -2.78 1.59
N ALA A 186 -1.02 -2.58 2.72
CA ALA A 186 0.44 -2.47 2.82
C ALA A 186 1.14 -3.63 2.12
N PHE A 187 0.73 -4.84 2.47
CA PHE A 187 1.32 -6.05 1.96
C PHE A 187 1.12 -6.15 0.45
N ALA A 188 -0.09 -5.87 -0.03
CA ALA A 188 -0.41 -5.87 -1.46
C ALA A 188 0.41 -4.82 -2.23
N GLN A 189 0.56 -3.60 -1.69
CA GLN A 189 1.43 -2.57 -2.28
C GLN A 189 2.89 -3.02 -2.29
N GLY A 190 3.41 -3.52 -1.16
CA GLY A 190 4.78 -4.02 -1.05
C GLY A 190 5.09 -5.13 -2.04
N ALA A 191 4.13 -6.04 -2.27
CA ALA A 191 4.26 -7.10 -3.26
C ALA A 191 4.32 -6.58 -4.71
N LEU A 192 3.74 -5.40 -4.99
CA LEU A 192 3.72 -4.78 -6.32
C LEU A 192 4.99 -3.98 -6.63
N LEU A 193 5.73 -3.51 -5.61
CA LEU A 193 6.99 -2.76 -5.77
C LEU A 193 8.03 -3.40 -6.71
N PRO A 194 8.38 -4.71 -6.60
CA PRO A 194 9.38 -5.31 -7.48
C PRO A 194 8.98 -5.26 -8.96
N PHE A 195 7.68 -5.44 -9.26
CA PHE A 195 7.18 -5.33 -10.63
C PHE A 195 7.34 -3.91 -11.18
N LEU A 196 7.09 -2.90 -10.33
CA LEU A 196 7.24 -1.50 -10.73
C LEU A 196 8.72 -1.12 -10.94
N ALA A 197 9.62 -1.64 -10.10
CA ALA A 197 11.06 -1.45 -10.27
C ALA A 197 11.56 -2.08 -11.58
N LEU A 198 11.10 -3.29 -11.91
CA LEU A 198 11.39 -3.93 -13.19
C LEU A 198 10.82 -3.15 -14.37
N ALA A 199 9.59 -2.64 -14.26
CA ALA A 199 8.98 -1.80 -15.29
C ALA A 199 9.77 -0.50 -15.51
N ALA A 200 10.25 0.14 -14.44
CA ALA A 200 11.09 1.33 -14.52
C ALA A 200 12.41 1.06 -15.27
N ILE A 201 13.08 -0.06 -14.96
CA ILE A 201 14.29 -0.51 -15.67
C ILE A 201 13.97 -0.79 -17.14
N TYR A 202 12.89 -1.52 -17.41
CA TYR A 202 12.46 -1.84 -18.77
C TYR A 202 12.21 -0.58 -19.58
N PHE A 203 11.44 0.38 -19.07
CA PHE A 203 11.17 1.63 -19.77
C PHE A 203 12.42 2.47 -19.98
N LEU A 204 13.31 2.51 -18.99
CA LEU A 204 14.58 3.21 -19.09
C LEU A 204 15.41 2.69 -20.27
N TYR A 205 15.48 1.38 -20.50
CA TYR A 205 16.31 0.82 -21.56
C TYR A 205 15.61 0.65 -22.92
N THR A 206 14.27 0.69 -22.97
CA THR A 206 13.50 0.42 -24.21
C THR A 206 12.72 1.60 -24.76
N ARG A 207 12.25 2.53 -23.92
CA ARG A 207 11.32 3.60 -24.33
C ARG A 207 11.88 5.01 -24.18
N ILE A 208 12.88 5.20 -23.33
CA ILE A 208 13.48 6.52 -23.06
C ILE A 208 14.64 6.76 -24.03
N ASP A 209 14.73 7.98 -24.59
CA ASP A 209 15.87 8.39 -25.42
C ASP A 209 17.15 8.36 -24.58
N ARG A 210 18.22 7.76 -25.13
CA ARG A 210 19.52 7.59 -24.47
C ARG A 210 20.10 8.90 -23.93
N LYS A 211 19.78 10.04 -24.56
CA LYS A 211 20.21 11.38 -24.14
C LYS A 211 19.55 11.85 -22.84
N LEU A 212 18.39 11.29 -22.48
CA LEU A 212 17.65 11.60 -21.26
C LEU A 212 17.96 10.63 -20.11
N HIS A 213 18.85 9.65 -20.32
CA HIS A 213 19.17 8.71 -19.25
C HIS A 213 19.84 9.43 -18.07
N PRO A 214 19.55 8.99 -16.84
CA PRO A 214 20.26 9.48 -15.68
C PRO A 214 21.72 8.98 -15.71
N SER A 215 22.55 9.55 -14.83
CA SER A 215 23.96 9.16 -14.72
C SER A 215 24.13 7.68 -14.37
N LYS A 216 25.32 7.12 -14.61
CA LYS A 216 25.63 5.71 -14.33
C LYS A 216 25.35 5.33 -12.87
N VAL A 217 25.64 6.24 -11.93
CA VAL A 217 25.41 6.05 -10.49
C VAL A 217 23.92 5.77 -10.20
N TRP A 218 23.02 6.57 -10.75
CA TRP A 218 21.57 6.38 -10.57
C TRP A 218 21.07 5.08 -11.18
N LYS A 219 21.63 4.63 -12.30
CA LYS A 219 21.29 3.32 -12.87
C LYS A 219 21.71 2.18 -11.96
N VAL A 220 22.89 2.27 -11.34
CA VAL A 220 23.36 1.28 -10.36
C VAL A 220 22.45 1.24 -9.16
N PHE A 221 22.09 2.39 -8.58
CA PHE A 221 21.15 2.45 -7.46
C PHE A 221 19.76 1.92 -7.80
N LEU A 222 19.24 2.23 -9.00
CA LEU A 222 17.96 1.70 -9.46
C LEU A 222 18.00 0.17 -9.57
N THR A 223 19.04 -0.39 -10.18
CA THR A 223 19.20 -1.84 -10.31
C THR A 223 19.36 -2.51 -8.94
N LEU A 224 20.18 -1.93 -8.06
CA LEU A 224 20.36 -2.44 -6.70
C LEU A 224 19.04 -2.44 -5.93
N SER A 225 18.29 -1.34 -5.98
CA SER A 225 16.96 -1.23 -5.37
C SER A 225 16.00 -2.28 -5.92
N ALA A 226 15.97 -2.49 -7.23
CA ALA A 226 15.14 -3.51 -7.87
C ALA A 226 15.51 -4.93 -7.40
N ILE A 227 16.80 -5.24 -7.28
CA ILE A 227 17.28 -6.53 -6.77
C ILE A 227 16.84 -6.71 -5.30
N CYS A 228 17.04 -5.71 -4.45
CA CYS A 228 16.62 -5.76 -3.05
C CYS A 228 15.11 -5.98 -2.93
N MET A 229 14.30 -5.23 -3.69
CA MET A 229 12.84 -5.40 -3.69
C MET A 229 12.42 -6.79 -4.18
N ALA A 230 13.08 -7.32 -5.21
CA ALA A 230 12.82 -8.66 -5.72
C ALA A 230 13.17 -9.74 -4.68
N LEU A 231 14.30 -9.61 -3.98
CA LEU A 231 14.72 -10.55 -2.93
C LEU A 231 13.76 -10.53 -1.75
N ILE A 232 13.36 -9.35 -1.28
CA ILE A 232 12.39 -9.22 -0.18
C ILE A 232 11.04 -9.81 -0.59
N GLY A 233 10.57 -9.51 -1.81
CA GLY A 233 9.33 -10.07 -2.35
C GLY A 233 9.37 -11.60 -2.47
N ALA A 234 10.48 -12.15 -3.00
CA ALA A 234 10.68 -13.59 -3.13
C ALA A 234 10.73 -14.29 -1.77
N TYR A 235 11.43 -13.72 -0.79
CA TYR A 235 11.48 -14.23 0.57
C TYR A 235 10.09 -14.22 1.24
N GLY A 236 9.32 -13.14 1.05
CA GLY A 236 7.94 -13.05 1.51
C GLY A 236 7.03 -14.12 0.89
N ALA A 237 7.12 -14.30 -0.44
CA ALA A 237 6.36 -15.33 -1.15
C ALA A 237 6.74 -16.74 -0.68
N PHE A 238 8.04 -17.03 -0.53
CA PHE A 238 8.51 -18.33 -0.05
C PHE A 238 7.97 -18.67 1.35
N ASN A 239 7.99 -17.72 2.27
CA ASN A 239 7.45 -17.92 3.62
C ASN A 239 5.93 -18.13 3.62
N ALA A 240 5.19 -17.38 2.79
CA ALA A 240 3.74 -17.57 2.66
C ALA A 240 3.39 -18.96 2.10
N VAL A 241 4.13 -19.41 1.09
CA VAL A 241 3.96 -20.74 0.49
C VAL A 241 4.28 -21.82 1.52
N LYS A 242 5.45 -21.75 2.19
CA LYS A 242 5.85 -22.72 3.22
C LYS A 242 4.83 -22.80 4.37
N GLY A 243 4.32 -21.67 4.84
CA GLY A 243 3.27 -21.64 5.88
C GLY A 243 1.97 -22.30 5.44
N THR A 244 1.56 -22.11 4.18
CA THR A 244 0.35 -22.72 3.62
C THR A 244 0.51 -24.22 3.42
N PHE A 245 1.70 -24.69 3.02
CA PHE A 245 2.00 -26.11 2.87
C PHE A 245 2.08 -26.84 4.22
N LEU A 246 2.74 -26.26 5.22
CA LEU A 246 2.84 -26.84 6.57
C LEU A 246 1.49 -26.86 7.31
N SER A 247 0.68 -25.81 7.17
CA SER A 247 -0.67 -25.78 7.76
C SER A 247 -1.64 -26.76 7.08
N LYS A 248 -1.30 -27.25 5.88
CA LYS A 248 -2.06 -28.29 5.17
C LYS A 248 -1.67 -29.70 5.63
N GLU A 249 -0.44 -29.93 6.07
CA GLU A 249 -0.01 -31.18 6.71
C GLU A 249 -0.63 -31.37 8.10
N GLU A 250 -0.79 -30.28 8.86
CA GLU A 250 -1.39 -30.33 10.21
C GLU A 250 -2.92 -30.54 10.20
N LYS A 251 -3.57 -30.36 9.04
CA LYS A 251 -5.03 -30.54 8.83
C LYS A 251 -5.40 -31.78 8.01
N ALA A 252 -4.52 -32.77 7.89
CA ALA A 252 -4.92 -34.10 7.44
C ALA A 252 -5.63 -34.82 8.62
N PRO A 253 -6.85 -35.36 8.45
CA PRO A 253 -7.58 -35.93 9.57
C PRO A 253 -6.84 -37.17 10.10
N ALA A 254 -6.52 -37.16 11.40
CA ALA A 254 -6.23 -38.37 12.15
C ALA A 254 -7.47 -39.28 12.03
N ASN A 255 -7.40 -40.24 11.13
CA ASN A 255 -8.49 -41.18 10.86
C ASN A 255 -8.56 -42.16 12.03
N VAL A 256 -9.63 -42.02 12.82
CA VAL A 256 -10.50 -43.08 13.35
C VAL A 256 -9.80 -44.39 13.76
N GLU A 257 -9.42 -44.50 15.04
CA GLU A 257 -9.55 -45.77 15.76
C GLU A 257 -10.88 -45.73 16.52
N ALA A 258 -11.85 -46.51 16.03
CA ALA A 258 -13.13 -46.72 16.68
C ALA A 258 -12.96 -47.69 17.87
N PRO A 259 -13.63 -47.47 19.03
CA PRO A 259 -13.78 -48.54 20.00
C PRO A 259 -14.84 -49.51 19.49
N VAL A 260 -14.47 -50.79 19.40
CA VAL A 260 -15.36 -51.91 19.09
C VAL A 260 -16.45 -51.99 20.15
N SER A 261 -17.70 -51.95 19.71
CA SER A 261 -18.90 -52.18 20.52
C SER A 261 -19.22 -53.68 20.63
N THR A 262 -19.40 -54.16 21.86
CA THR A 262 -20.16 -55.37 22.24
C THR A 262 -20.50 -55.19 23.73
N ASN A 263 -21.69 -55.41 24.30
CA ASN A 263 -23.00 -55.89 23.89
C ASN A 263 -24.03 -55.41 24.97
N SER A 264 -25.33 -55.42 24.59
CA SER A 264 -26.58 -55.56 25.39
C SER A 264 -26.44 -56.02 26.87
N GLU A 265 -27.21 -55.62 27.89
CA GLU A 265 -28.59 -55.11 28.07
C GLU A 265 -28.71 -54.60 29.56
N PRO A 266 -29.83 -54.03 30.03
CA PRO A 266 -29.93 -53.34 31.33
C PRO A 266 -30.39 -54.24 32.50
N GLU A 267 -30.45 -53.62 33.70
CA GLU A 267 -31.14 -54.04 34.95
C GLU A 267 -30.37 -54.86 36.01
N VAL A 268 -30.10 -54.23 37.17
CA VAL A 268 -30.70 -54.47 38.52
C VAL A 268 -29.73 -54.07 39.65
N VAL A 269 -30.30 -53.37 40.62
CA VAL A 269 -29.78 -52.90 41.93
C VAL A 269 -29.26 -54.03 42.80
N GLU A 270 -28.08 -53.88 43.44
CA GLU A 270 -27.91 -54.32 44.85
C GLU A 270 -26.71 -53.66 45.57
N GLN A 271 -26.95 -53.30 46.83
CA GLN A 271 -26.01 -52.74 47.80
C GLN A 271 -24.99 -53.79 48.28
N LEU A 272 -23.81 -53.37 48.76
CA LEU A 272 -23.30 -53.65 50.13
C LEU A 272 -21.79 -53.35 50.27
N ASN A 273 -21.45 -52.82 51.46
CA ASN A 273 -20.18 -52.77 52.21
C ASN A 273 -19.14 -53.84 51.80
N ASP A 274 -17.83 -53.57 51.80
CA ASP A 274 -16.93 -53.16 52.89
C ASP A 274 -15.60 -52.61 52.32
#